data_AF-A0A952FVS2-F1
#
_entry.id   AF-A0A952FVS2-F1
#
_cell.length_a   1.000
_cell.length_b   1.000
_cell.length_c   1.000
_cell.angle_alpha   90.00
_cell.angle_beta   90.00
_cell.angle_gamma   90.00
#
_symmetry.space_group_name_H-M   'P 1'
#
loop_
_entity.id
_entity.type
_entity.pdbx_description
1 polymer ?
#
loop_
_entity_poly.entity_id
_entity_poly.type
_entity_poly.pdbx_seq_one_letter_code
_entity_poly.pdbx_strand_id
1 'polypeptide(L)'
;MADKLQIRTPHSTWMLASVLGALCLHGVCWFTVRIFTGDLDPIGETQRQMTFALGWMVGSVAIWRVTPPSSRLRAWSIALLCAVFVTLLGNVGALLRFAQGGVQFNSGFLTAFGVYRGLKGLGEIALGIPSAIVLQLVALARPKPA
;
A
#
# COMPACT_ATOMS: atom_id res chain seq x y z
N MET A 1 -15.67 16.99 28.45
CA MET A 1 -14.27 16.59 28.13
C MET A 1 -14.14 15.62 26.95
N ALA A 2 -15.15 15.46 26.07
CA ALA A 2 -15.13 14.44 25.01
C ALA A 2 -14.86 14.96 23.57
N ASP A 3 -14.79 16.29 23.35
CA ASP A 3 -14.72 16.86 21.99
C ASP A 3 -13.32 16.93 21.34
N LYS A 4 -12.25 16.59 22.05
CA LYS A 4 -10.87 16.74 21.52
C LYS A 4 -10.34 15.53 20.73
N LEU A 5 -11.12 14.45 20.63
CA LEU A 5 -10.71 13.18 20.00
C LEU A 5 -11.29 12.94 18.61
N GLN A 6 -12.20 13.78 18.12
CA GLN A 6 -12.68 13.64 16.75
C GLN A 6 -11.63 14.11 15.74
N ILE A 7 -11.04 13.16 15.02
CA ILE A 7 -10.29 13.43 13.80
C ILE A 7 -11.31 14.01 12.80
N ARG A 8 -11.23 15.32 12.52
CA ARG A 8 -12.01 15.94 11.44
C ARG A 8 -11.68 15.23 10.12
N THR A 9 -12.69 15.06 9.26
CA THR A 9 -12.51 14.62 7.88
C THR A 9 -11.45 15.48 7.20
N PRO A 10 -10.36 14.89 6.69
CA PRO A 10 -9.32 15.66 6.00
C PRO A 10 -9.87 16.39 4.78
N HIS A 11 -9.46 17.66 4.61
CA HIS A 11 -9.74 18.40 3.39
C HIS A 11 -9.15 17.69 2.16
N SER A 12 -9.80 17.78 1.00
CA SER A 12 -9.40 17.05 -0.23
C SER A 12 -7.96 17.31 -0.66
N THR A 13 -7.46 18.53 -0.44
CA THR A 13 -6.07 18.89 -0.73
C THR A 13 -5.07 18.13 0.16
N TRP A 14 -5.35 17.96 1.45
CA TRP A 14 -4.48 17.21 2.37
C TRP A 14 -4.47 15.72 2.08
N MET A 15 -5.60 15.18 1.60
CA MET A 15 -5.67 13.79 1.14
C MET A 15 -4.86 13.56 -0.14
N LEU A 16 -4.92 14.50 -1.09
CA LEU A 16 -4.11 14.39 -2.30
C LEU A 16 -2.62 14.50 -1.97
N ALA A 17 -2.25 15.50 -1.14
CA ALA A 17 -0.88 15.69 -0.69
C ALA A 17 -0.35 14.46 0.08
N SER A 18 -1.18 13.83 0.91
CA SER A 18 -0.78 12.64 1.65
C SER A 18 -0.55 11.43 0.75
N VAL A 19 -1.40 11.22 -0.26
CA VAL A 19 -1.22 10.15 -1.25
C VAL A 19 0.06 10.37 -2.05
N LEU A 20 0.29 11.59 -2.54
CA LEU A 20 1.50 11.91 -3.30
C LEU A 20 2.77 11.74 -2.45
N GLY A 21 2.78 12.28 -1.23
CA GLY A 21 3.92 12.15 -0.32
C GLY A 21 4.21 10.70 0.07
N ALA A 22 3.16 9.93 0.38
CA ALA A 22 3.29 8.51 0.69
C ALA A 22 3.77 7.70 -0.52
N LEU A 23 3.27 8.00 -1.72
CA LEU A 23 3.65 7.33 -2.96
C LEU A 23 5.11 7.59 -3.34
N CYS A 24 5.58 8.83 -3.22
CA CYS A 24 6.98 9.18 -3.43
C CYS A 24 7.90 8.44 -2.45
N LEU A 25 7.56 8.42 -1.16
CA LEU A 25 8.33 7.67 -0.17
C LEU A 25 8.34 6.16 -0.50
N HIS A 26 7.19 5.61 -0.87
CA HIS A 26 7.07 4.21 -1.27
C HIS A 26 7.98 3.87 -2.45
N GLY A 27 7.97 4.73 -3.48
CA GLY A 27 8.83 4.61 -4.65
C GLY A 27 10.31 4.65 -4.29
N VAL A 28 10.74 5.60 -3.45
CA VAL A 28 12.13 5.71 -2.99
C VAL A 28 12.56 4.46 -2.20
N CYS A 29 11.73 3.98 -1.28
CA CYS A 29 12.01 2.76 -0.52
C CYS A 29 12.17 1.55 -1.45
N TRP A 30 11.25 1.36 -2.40
CA TRP A 30 11.32 0.26 -3.35
C TRP A 30 12.51 0.35 -4.28
N PHE A 31 12.74 1.52 -4.88
CA PHE A 31 13.87 1.74 -5.77
C PHE A 31 15.19 1.42 -5.08
N THR A 32 15.35 1.91 -3.84
CA THR A 32 16.53 1.64 -3.01
C THR A 32 16.71 0.14 -2.78
N VAL A 33 15.66 -0.57 -2.36
CA VAL A 33 15.71 -2.03 -2.17
C VAL A 33 16.10 -2.74 -3.46
N ARG A 34 15.53 -2.34 -4.61
CA ARG A 34 15.79 -2.99 -5.91
C ARG A 34 17.22 -2.84 -6.38
N ILE A 35 17.81 -1.65 -6.19
CA ILE A 35 19.21 -1.39 -6.46
C ILE A 35 20.10 -2.29 -5.57
N PHE A 36 19.83 -2.36 -4.28
CA PHE A 36 20.62 -3.18 -3.35
C PHE A 36 20.47 -4.70 -3.58
N THR A 37 19.33 -5.15 -4.12
CA THR A 37 19.13 -6.56 -4.49
C THR A 37 19.71 -6.93 -5.86
N GLY A 38 20.27 -5.98 -6.61
CA GLY A 38 20.84 -6.23 -7.94
C GLY A 38 19.80 -6.59 -9.00
N ASP A 39 18.60 -6.01 -8.92
CA ASP A 39 17.53 -6.26 -9.90
C ASP A 39 17.95 -5.76 -11.30
N LEU A 40 17.59 -6.50 -12.35
CA LEU A 40 17.97 -6.17 -13.73
C LEU A 40 17.14 -5.00 -14.29
N ASP A 41 15.93 -4.81 -13.77
CA ASP A 41 15.04 -3.69 -14.11
C ASP A 41 14.48 -3.03 -12.85
N PRO A 42 15.33 -2.28 -12.11
CA PRO A 42 14.91 -1.65 -10.85
C PRO A 42 13.84 -0.58 -11.07
N ILE A 43 13.81 0.07 -12.24
CA ILE A 43 12.86 1.13 -12.56
C ILE A 43 11.48 0.52 -12.85
N GLY A 44 11.39 -0.45 -13.76
CA GLY A 44 10.11 -1.06 -14.13
C GLY A 44 9.44 -1.76 -12.95
N GLU A 45 10.21 -2.47 -12.12
CA GLU A 45 9.67 -3.09 -10.92
C GLU A 45 9.25 -2.04 -9.87
N THR A 46 9.99 -0.95 -9.70
CA THR A 46 9.57 0.16 -8.82
C THR A 46 8.26 0.78 -9.29
N GLN A 47 8.12 1.06 -10.59
CA GLN A 47 6.88 1.60 -11.16
C GLN A 47 5.69 0.65 -10.94
N ARG A 48 5.92 -0.65 -11.11
CA ARG A 48 4.90 -1.68 -10.85
C ARG A 48 4.47 -1.65 -9.37
N GLN A 49 5.42 -1.57 -8.45
CA GLN A 49 5.15 -1.48 -7.01
C GLN A 49 4.43 -0.18 -6.64
N MET A 50 4.80 0.96 -7.24
CA MET A 50 4.10 2.24 -7.06
C MET A 50 2.65 2.18 -7.53
N THR A 51 2.35 1.41 -8.60
CA THR A 51 0.98 1.24 -9.08
C THR A 51 0.12 0.46 -8.09
N PHE A 52 0.64 -0.64 -7.52
CA PHE A 52 -0.04 -1.34 -6.43
C PHE A 52 -0.19 -0.44 -5.20
N ALA A 53 0.83 0.37 -4.91
CA ALA A 53 0.82 1.30 -3.79
C ALA A 53 -0.28 2.34 -3.90
N LEU A 54 -0.40 2.96 -5.07
CA LEU A 54 -1.44 3.92 -5.38
C LEU A 54 -2.84 3.31 -5.17
N GLY A 55 -3.04 2.05 -5.59
CA GLY A 55 -4.29 1.34 -5.41
C GLY A 55 -4.73 1.25 -3.95
N TRP A 56 -3.84 0.81 -3.06
CA TRP A 56 -4.20 0.71 -1.64
C TRP A 56 -4.28 2.07 -0.94
N MET A 57 -3.45 3.05 -1.33
CA MET A 57 -3.49 4.41 -0.75
C MET A 57 -4.81 5.12 -1.08
N VAL A 58 -5.23 5.06 -2.35
CA VAL A 58 -6.52 5.62 -2.79
C VAL A 58 -7.68 4.91 -2.10
N GLY A 59 -7.65 3.57 -2.04
CA GLY A 59 -8.65 2.79 -1.32
C GLY A 59 -8.76 3.18 0.16
N SER A 60 -7.62 3.37 0.82
CA SER A 60 -7.55 3.79 2.23
C SER A 60 -8.22 5.15 2.44
N VAL A 61 -7.87 6.13 1.61
CA VAL A 61 -8.41 7.49 1.66
C VAL A 61 -9.90 7.52 1.34
N ALA A 62 -10.35 6.72 0.37
CA ALA A 62 -11.77 6.57 0.05
C ALA A 62 -12.56 5.98 1.23
N ILE A 63 -12.02 4.97 1.92
CA ILE A 63 -12.63 4.43 3.13
C ILE A 63 -12.67 5.49 4.25
N TRP A 64 -11.59 6.24 4.45
CA TRP A 64 -11.58 7.32 5.45
C TRP A 64 -12.56 8.46 5.14
N ARG A 65 -12.92 8.66 3.86
CA ARG A 65 -13.97 9.62 3.46
C ARG A 65 -15.36 9.17 3.88
N VAL A 66 -15.66 7.89 3.71
CA VAL A 66 -16.97 7.30 4.07
C VAL A 66 -17.06 7.13 5.58
N THR A 67 -16.00 6.57 6.18
CA THR A 67 -15.93 6.26 7.60
C THR A 67 -14.61 6.80 8.17
N PRO A 68 -14.61 8.02 8.71
CA PRO A 68 -13.41 8.63 9.28
C PRO A 68 -12.83 7.75 10.40
N PRO A 69 -11.50 7.52 10.41
CA PRO A 69 -10.90 6.69 11.44
C PRO A 69 -10.98 7.38 12.80
N SER A 70 -11.39 6.64 13.83
CA SER A 70 -11.50 7.14 15.21
C SER A 70 -10.14 7.36 15.90
N SER A 71 -9.06 6.80 15.36
CA SER A 71 -7.70 6.95 15.88
C SER A 71 -6.66 6.78 14.78
N ARG A 72 -5.43 7.23 15.03
CA ARG A 72 -4.28 7.00 14.13
C ARG A 72 -4.01 5.52 13.91
N LEU A 73 -4.07 4.72 14.96
CA LEU A 73 -3.92 3.27 14.86
C LEU A 73 -4.96 2.67 13.89
N ARG A 74 -6.22 3.08 14.00
CA ARG A 74 -7.28 2.61 13.10
C ARG A 74 -7.07 3.06 11.66
N ALA A 75 -6.61 4.30 11.44
CA ALA A 75 -6.26 4.80 10.11
C ALA A 75 -5.16 3.93 9.49
N TRP A 76 -4.07 3.73 10.23
CA TRP A 76 -2.96 2.88 9.82
C TRP A 76 -3.37 1.43 9.56
N SER A 77 -4.19 0.82 10.42
CA SER A 77 -4.71 -0.54 10.21
C SER A 77 -5.56 -0.64 8.95
N ILE A 78 -6.42 0.34 8.66
CA ILE A 78 -7.19 0.36 7.40
C ILE A 78 -6.22 0.41 6.21
N ALA A 79 -5.18 1.23 6.27
CA ALA A 79 -4.20 1.32 5.19
C ALA A 79 -3.45 0.02 4.94
N LEU A 80 -3.04 -0.68 6.00
CA LEU A 80 -2.41 -1.99 5.88
C LEU A 80 -3.37 -3.06 5.36
N LEU A 81 -4.63 -3.04 5.79
CA LEU A 81 -5.65 -3.97 5.26
C LEU A 81 -5.90 -3.72 3.77
N CYS A 82 -5.93 -2.47 3.33
CA CYS A 82 -5.99 -2.14 1.91
C CYS A 82 -4.75 -2.64 1.16
N ALA A 83 -3.55 -2.51 1.74
CA ALA A 83 -2.32 -3.00 1.14
C ALA A 83 -2.34 -4.53 0.97
N VAL A 84 -2.70 -5.26 2.03
CA VAL A 84 -2.88 -6.72 2.00
C VAL A 84 -3.89 -7.12 0.92
N PHE A 85 -5.04 -6.45 0.87
CA PHE A 85 -6.08 -6.72 -0.12
C PHE A 85 -5.58 -6.53 -1.56
N VAL A 86 -4.89 -5.42 -1.84
CA VAL A 86 -4.33 -5.16 -3.17
C VAL A 86 -3.23 -6.16 -3.54
N THR A 87 -2.36 -6.55 -2.60
CA THR A 87 -1.36 -7.61 -2.81
C THR A 87 -2.03 -8.95 -3.12
N LEU A 88 -3.09 -9.33 -2.40
CA LEU A 88 -3.85 -10.55 -2.68
C LEU A 88 -4.51 -10.51 -4.06
N LEU A 89 -5.13 -9.38 -4.44
CA LEU A 89 -5.66 -9.19 -5.79
C LEU A 89 -4.58 -9.31 -6.86
N GLY A 90 -3.40 -8.74 -6.62
CA GLY A 90 -2.24 -8.88 -7.51
C GLY A 90 -1.78 -10.33 -7.68
N ASN A 91 -1.86 -11.14 -6.61
CA ASN A 91 -1.55 -12.56 -6.67
C ASN A 91 -2.62 -13.34 -7.46
N VAL A 92 -3.90 -13.04 -7.27
CA VAL A 92 -4.99 -13.62 -8.08
C VAL A 92 -4.80 -13.26 -9.56
N GLY A 93 -4.53 -12.00 -9.88
CA GLY A 93 -4.24 -11.55 -11.24
C GLY A 93 -3.04 -12.27 -11.86
N ALA A 94 -2.00 -12.54 -11.07
CA ALA A 94 -0.86 -13.31 -11.53
C ALA A 94 -1.23 -14.77 -11.85
N LEU A 95 -2.04 -15.43 -10.99
CA LEU A 95 -2.55 -16.78 -11.26
C LEU A 95 -3.39 -16.83 -12.54
N LEU A 96 -4.31 -15.88 -12.71
CA LEU A 96 -5.14 -15.78 -13.92
C LEU A 96 -4.27 -15.63 -15.18
N ARG A 97 -3.24 -14.79 -15.13
CA ARG A 97 -2.30 -14.63 -16.24
C ARG A 97 -1.54 -15.92 -16.56
N PHE A 98 -1.13 -16.69 -15.55
CA PHE A 98 -0.50 -18.00 -15.76
C PHE A 98 -1.47 -19.03 -16.36
N ALA A 99 -2.73 -19.05 -15.89
CA ALA A 99 -3.77 -19.92 -16.46
C ALA A 99 -4.01 -19.60 -17.93
N GLN A 100 -4.14 -18.31 -18.28
CA GLN A 100 -4.30 -17.85 -19.66
C GLN A 100 -3.08 -18.18 -20.54
N GLY A 101 -1.88 -18.24 -19.95
CA GLY A 101 -0.66 -18.68 -20.62
C GLY A 101 -0.50 -20.20 -20.76
N GLY A 102 -1.50 -20.99 -20.34
CA GLY A 102 -1.46 -22.45 -20.44
C GLY A 102 -0.58 -23.15 -19.42
N VAL A 103 -0.18 -22.47 -18.34
CA VAL A 103 0.63 -23.08 -17.27
C VAL A 103 -0.20 -24.10 -16.50
N GLN A 104 0.35 -25.30 -16.33
CA GLN A 104 -0.28 -26.37 -15.55
C GLN A 104 -0.11 -26.13 -14.04
N PHE A 105 -1.21 -26.03 -13.31
CA PHE A 105 -1.21 -25.85 -11.85
C PHE A 105 -0.98 -27.16 -11.10
N ASN A 106 0.24 -27.71 -11.22
CA ASN A 106 0.68 -28.83 -10.41
C ASN A 106 1.11 -28.37 -9.00
N SER A 107 1.28 -29.32 -8.08
CA SER A 107 1.68 -29.05 -6.70
C SER A 107 2.98 -28.27 -6.59
N GLY A 108 3.99 -28.61 -7.41
CA GLY A 108 5.29 -27.93 -7.42
C GLY A 108 5.17 -26.44 -7.79
N PHE A 109 4.38 -26.11 -8.81
CA PHE A 109 4.11 -24.73 -9.20
C PHE A 109 3.37 -23.97 -8.09
N LEU A 110 2.31 -24.56 -7.52
CA LEU A 110 1.52 -23.90 -6.47
C LEU A 110 2.35 -23.64 -5.20
N THR A 111 3.21 -24.59 -4.81
CA THR A 111 4.13 -24.41 -3.68
C THR A 111 5.16 -23.32 -3.97
N ALA A 112 5.83 -23.36 -5.12
CA ALA A 112 6.82 -22.34 -5.48
C ALA A 112 6.19 -20.95 -5.60
N PHE A 113 5.02 -20.86 -6.21
CA PHE A 113 4.23 -19.63 -6.30
C PHE A 113 3.87 -19.11 -4.91
N GLY A 114 3.35 -19.98 -4.03
CA GLY A 114 2.96 -19.63 -2.67
C GLY A 114 4.12 -19.10 -1.84
N VAL A 115 5.29 -19.76 -1.89
CA VAL A 115 6.49 -19.32 -1.17
C VAL A 115 7.00 -17.99 -1.72
N TYR A 116 7.18 -17.88 -3.03
CA TYR A 116 7.68 -16.66 -3.66
C TYR A 116 6.74 -15.48 -3.44
N ARG A 117 5.44 -15.65 -3.69
CA ARG A 117 4.44 -14.59 -3.51
C ARG A 117 4.16 -14.28 -2.06
N GLY A 118 4.25 -15.26 -1.17
CA GLY A 118 4.16 -15.05 0.27
C GLY A 118 5.28 -14.15 0.77
N LEU A 119 6.54 -14.50 0.48
CA LEU A 119 7.71 -13.71 0.86
C LEU A 119 7.70 -12.32 0.21
N LYS A 120 7.36 -12.24 -1.08
CA LYS A 120 7.22 -10.98 -1.79
C LYS A 120 6.13 -10.09 -1.18
N GLY A 121 4.98 -10.67 -0.84
CA GLY A 121 3.87 -9.98 -0.19
C GLY A 121 4.24 -9.44 1.19
N LEU A 122 5.03 -10.19 1.98
CA LEU A 122 5.58 -9.70 3.25
C LEU A 122 6.51 -8.49 3.03
N GLY A 123 7.36 -8.53 2.00
CA GLY A 123 8.19 -7.38 1.61
C GLY A 123 7.36 -6.17 1.19
N GLU A 124 6.30 -6.38 0.40
CA GLU A 124 5.35 -5.33 0.00
C GLU A 124 4.67 -4.68 1.21
N ILE A 125 4.25 -5.46 2.20
CA ILE A 125 3.64 -4.95 3.42
C ILE A 125 4.68 -4.21 4.28
N ALA A 126 5.87 -4.78 4.47
CA ALA A 126 6.92 -4.18 5.29
C ALA A 126 7.33 -2.79 4.76
N LEU A 127 7.52 -2.67 3.44
CA LEU A 127 7.81 -1.39 2.77
C LEU A 127 6.58 -0.48 2.67
N GLY A 128 5.38 -1.02 2.82
CA GLY A 128 4.13 -0.27 2.94
C GLY A 128 3.98 0.46 4.28
N ILE A 129 4.61 -0.01 5.37
CA ILE A 129 4.46 0.57 6.72
C ILE A 129 4.89 2.05 6.76
N PRO A 130 6.09 2.47 6.31
CA PRO A 130 6.49 3.87 6.32
C PRO A 130 5.55 4.75 5.50
N SER A 131 5.06 4.22 4.38
CA SER A 131 4.14 4.93 3.49
C SER A 131 2.77 5.15 4.13
N ALA A 132 2.25 4.12 4.82
CA ALA A 132 1.02 4.23 5.59
C ALA A 132 1.13 5.22 6.75
N ILE A 133 2.31 5.32 7.37
CA ILE A 133 2.60 6.34 8.41
C ILE A 133 2.55 7.74 7.81
N VAL A 134 3.24 8.00 6.70
CA VAL A 134 3.19 9.31 6.04
C VAL A 134 1.77 9.65 5.58
N LEU A 135 1.05 8.68 5.02
CA LEU A 135 -0.33 8.85 4.56
C LEU A 135 -1.23 9.35 5.70
N GLN A 136 -1.19 8.72 6.87
CA GLN A 136 -2.00 9.16 8.01
C GLN A 136 -1.51 10.48 8.62
N LEU A 137 -0.19 10.73 8.67
CA LEU A 137 0.36 11.92 9.30
C LEU A 137 -0.02 13.18 8.53
N VAL A 138 0.03 13.13 7.20
CA VAL A 138 -0.31 14.25 6.33
C VAL A 138 -1.83 14.38 6.20
N ALA A 139 -2.57 13.28 6.01
CA ALA A 139 -4.02 13.35 5.87
C ALA A 139 -4.68 13.85 7.15
N LEU A 140 -4.24 13.38 8.32
CA LEU A 140 -4.86 13.71 9.61
C LEU A 140 -4.16 14.86 10.32
N ALA A 141 -3.35 15.65 9.60
CA ALA A 141 -2.69 16.82 10.14
C ALA A 141 -3.75 17.80 10.66
N ARG A 142 -3.67 18.16 11.95
CA ARG A 142 -4.53 19.19 12.53
C ARG A 142 -3.96 20.56 12.13
N PRO A 143 -4.75 21.46 11.52
CA PRO A 143 -4.31 22.85 11.38
C PRO A 143 -4.07 23.43 12.79
N LYS A 144 -2.95 24.14 12.97
CA LYS A 144 -2.68 24.86 14.21
C LYS A 144 -3.84 25.84 14.46
N PRO A 145 -4.44 25.88 15.66
CA PRO A 145 -5.32 26.99 16.00
C PRO A 145 -4.50 28.29 15.90
N ALA A 146 -5.09 29.27 15.22
CA ALA A 146 -4.52 30.62 15.07
C ALA A 146 -4.36 31.30 16.42
#